data_AF-M7S617-F1
#
_entry.id   AF-M7S617-F1
#
_cell.length_a   1.000
_cell.length_b   1.000
_cell.length_c   1.000
_cell.angle_alpha   90.00
_cell.angle_beta   90.00
_cell.angle_gamma   90.00
#
_symmetry.space_group_name_H-M   'P 1'
#
loop_
_entity.id
_entity.type
_entity.pdbx_description
1 polymer ?
#
loop_
_entity_poly.entity_id
_entity_poly.type
_entity_poly.pdbx_seq_one_letter_code
_entity_poly.pdbx_strand_id
1 'polypeptide(L)'
;MYSETRNMTSYGDSDYHSADGKLGGGGIANKTQNFEVVAQYQFDFGLRPSIAYLQSKGKDLGGQDMDSHGNYRYTDKDLVKYVDVGMTYYFNKNMSTYVDYKINLLDEDDDFYANNGIATDDIVGVGLVYQF
;
A
#
# COMPACT_ATOMS: atom_id res chain seq x y z
N MET A 1 0.20 13.92 5.72
CA MET A 1 1.16 13.55 6.78
C MET A 1 2.44 13.07 6.14
N TYR A 2 3.57 13.31 6.78
CA TYR A 2 4.86 12.77 6.36
C TYR A 2 5.50 12.11 7.57
N SER A 3 6.10 10.94 7.38
CA SER A 3 6.86 10.26 8.43
C SER A 3 8.06 9.53 7.85
N GLU A 4 9.08 9.35 8.68
CA GLU A 4 10.26 8.55 8.35
C GLU A 4 10.49 7.56 9.48
N THR A 5 10.73 6.30 9.13
CA THR A 5 11.08 5.27 10.11
C THR A 5 12.36 4.54 9.71
N ARG A 6 13.02 3.90 10.68
CA ARG A 6 14.23 3.11 10.45
C ARG A 6 14.10 1.76 11.13
N ASN A 7 14.33 0.67 10.40
CA ASN A 7 14.26 -0.71 10.88
C ASN A 7 12.92 -1.06 11.58
N MET A 8 11.80 -0.46 11.16
CA MET A 8 10.49 -0.66 11.81
C MET A 8 9.37 -1.09 10.87
N THR A 9 9.56 -1.02 9.56
CA THR A 9 8.53 -1.40 8.58
C THR A 9 8.84 -2.78 8.03
N SER A 10 8.02 -3.78 8.35
CA SER A 10 8.04 -5.05 7.63
C SER A 10 7.42 -4.87 6.25
N TYR A 11 7.95 -5.56 5.25
CA TYR A 11 7.40 -5.60 3.91
C TYR A 11 7.45 -7.02 3.36
N GLY A 12 6.56 -7.29 2.42
CA GLY A 12 6.40 -8.62 1.83
C GLY A 12 5.92 -9.67 2.83
N ASP A 13 5.89 -10.92 2.35
CA ASP A 13 5.51 -12.09 3.12
C ASP A 13 6.74 -12.98 3.34
N SER A 14 7.09 -13.24 4.60
CA SER A 14 8.26 -14.03 4.98
C SER A 14 8.12 -15.52 4.66
N ASP A 15 6.89 -16.00 4.45
CA ASP A 15 6.59 -17.39 4.09
C ASP A 15 6.41 -17.55 2.57
N TYR A 16 6.56 -16.48 1.79
CA TYR A 16 6.40 -16.50 0.34
C TYR A 16 7.63 -17.09 -0.35
N HIS A 17 7.43 -18.18 -1.10
CA HIS A 17 8.46 -18.76 -1.95
C HIS A 17 8.31 -18.21 -3.37
N SER A 18 9.26 -17.39 -3.84
CA SER A 18 9.28 -16.92 -5.22
C SER A 18 9.30 -18.08 -6.21
N ALA A 19 8.44 -18.03 -7.23
CA ALA A 19 8.37 -19.05 -8.28
C ALA A 19 9.68 -19.22 -9.08
N ASP A 20 10.54 -18.19 -9.10
CA ASP A 20 11.84 -18.14 -9.79
C ASP A 20 13.02 -18.62 -8.91
N GLY A 21 12.78 -19.10 -7.69
CA GLY A 21 13.84 -19.64 -6.81
C GLY A 21 14.86 -18.63 -6.27
N LYS A 22 14.64 -17.34 -6.49
CA LYS A 22 15.37 -16.24 -5.82
C LYS A 22 15.01 -16.20 -4.33
N LEU A 23 15.88 -15.61 -3.50
CA LEU A 23 15.53 -15.28 -2.10
C LEU A 23 14.47 -14.16 -2.10
N GLY A 24 13.24 -14.49 -2.46
CA GLY A 24 12.09 -13.71 -2.05
C GLY A 24 11.57 -14.21 -0.72
N GLY A 25 10.93 -13.31 -0.01
CA GLY A 25 10.63 -13.45 1.40
C GLY A 25 10.78 -12.10 2.03
N GLY A 26 9.67 -11.60 2.57
CA GLY A 26 9.59 -10.28 3.18
C GLY A 26 10.70 -9.98 4.19
N GLY A 27 10.95 -8.70 4.44
CA GLY A 27 12.02 -8.24 5.31
C GLY A 27 11.63 -7.03 6.13
N ILE A 28 12.58 -6.53 6.94
CA ILE A 28 12.46 -5.24 7.61
C ILE A 28 13.18 -4.19 6.78
N ALA A 29 12.47 -3.13 6.39
CA ALA A 29 13.06 -2.03 5.65
C ALA A 29 13.98 -1.22 6.56
N ASN A 30 15.23 -1.04 6.11
CA ASN A 30 16.24 -0.28 6.85
C ASN A 30 15.78 1.15 7.11
N LYS A 31 15.11 1.74 6.12
CA LYS A 31 14.50 3.05 6.20
C LYS A 31 13.23 3.08 5.36
N THR A 32 12.19 3.75 5.84
CA THR A 32 10.99 4.05 5.06
C THR A 32 10.66 5.53 5.13
N GLN A 33 10.24 6.08 3.99
CA GLN A 33 9.71 7.43 3.89
C GLN A 33 8.25 7.33 3.47
N ASN A 34 7.36 7.77 4.36
CA ASN A 34 5.92 7.66 4.16
C ASN A 34 5.33 9.05 3.91
N PHE A 35 4.47 9.13 2.91
CA PHE A 35 3.73 10.32 2.56
C PHE A 35 2.28 9.95 2.36
N GLU A 36 1.40 10.70 3.01
CA GLU A 36 -0.04 10.51 2.94
C GLU A 36 -0.71 11.86 2.76
N VAL A 37 -1.70 11.96 1.89
CA VAL A 37 -2.55 13.15 1.79
C VAL A 37 -3.97 12.70 1.57
N VAL A 38 -4.90 13.33 2.29
CA VAL A 38 -6.32 13.00 2.23
C VAL A 38 -7.08 14.31 2.09
N ALA A 39 -7.97 14.37 1.10
CA ALA A 39 -8.92 15.45 0.92
C ALA A 39 -10.33 14.86 0.98
N GLN A 40 -11.18 15.45 1.81
CA GLN A 40 -12.57 15.03 1.97
C GLN A 40 -13.46 16.26 2.00
N TYR A 41 -14.69 16.10 1.53
CA TYR A 41 -15.70 17.13 1.62
C TYR A 41 -17.00 16.55 2.15
N GLN A 42 -17.60 17.17 3.16
CA GLN A 42 -18.87 16.74 3.71
C GLN A 42 -19.97 17.65 3.18
N PHE A 43 -20.90 17.09 2.41
CA PHE A 43 -22.11 17.79 2.01
C PHE A 43 -23.17 17.74 3.11
N ASP A 44 -23.99 18.78 3.18
CA ASP A 44 -25.10 18.90 4.13
C ASP A 44 -26.16 17.80 3.98
N PHE A 45 -26.29 17.23 2.77
CA PHE A 45 -27.23 16.13 2.49
C PHE A 45 -26.68 14.74 2.88
N GLY A 46 -25.52 14.66 3.55
CA GLY A 46 -24.98 13.42 4.10
C GLY A 46 -23.97 12.69 3.21
N LEU A 47 -23.71 13.14 1.98
CA LEU A 47 -22.64 12.57 1.16
C LEU A 47 -21.27 13.12 1.57
N ARG A 48 -20.28 12.24 1.64
CA ARG A 48 -18.89 12.59 1.93
C ARG A 48 -17.94 11.90 0.95
N PRO A 49 -17.61 12.52 -0.19
CA PRO A 49 -16.50 12.04 -1.02
C PRO A 49 -15.15 12.20 -0.31
N SER A 50 -14.23 11.32 -0.65
CA SER A 50 -12.84 11.34 -0.24
C SER A 50 -11.91 10.96 -1.39
N ILE A 51 -10.76 11.62 -1.44
CA ILE A 51 -9.62 11.19 -2.24
C ILE A 51 -8.39 11.16 -1.35
N ALA A 52 -7.62 10.08 -1.43
CA ALA A 52 -6.38 9.93 -0.70
C ALA A 52 -5.25 9.45 -1.62
N TYR A 53 -4.04 9.87 -1.32
CA TYR A 53 -2.82 9.35 -1.92
C TYR A 53 -1.89 8.91 -0.81
N LEU A 54 -1.45 7.66 -0.88
CA LEU A 54 -0.54 7.07 0.09
C LEU A 54 0.66 6.48 -0.64
N GLN A 55 1.85 6.81 -0.14
CA GLN A 55 3.11 6.29 -0.62
C GLN A 55 4.00 5.95 0.57
N SER A 56 4.55 4.75 0.58
CA SER A 56 5.62 4.32 1.47
C SER A 56 6.77 3.84 0.62
N LYS A 57 7.90 4.55 0.66
CA LYS A 57 9.11 4.18 -0.07
C LYS A 57 10.15 3.58 0.86
N GLY A 58 10.47 2.31 0.62
CA GLY A 58 11.60 1.62 1.22
C GLY A 58 12.91 2.13 0.64
N LYS A 59 13.84 2.45 1.53
CA LYS A 59 15.19 2.92 1.21
C LYS A 59 16.20 1.92 1.76
N ASP A 60 17.22 1.63 0.96
CA ASP A 60 18.29 0.69 1.29
C ASP A 60 17.73 -0.69 1.71
N LEU A 61 16.84 -1.25 0.90
CA LEU A 61 16.33 -2.62 1.09
C LEU A 61 17.45 -3.59 0.70
N GLY A 62 18.21 -4.06 1.70
CA GLY A 62 19.35 -4.95 1.48
C GLY A 62 18.92 -6.39 1.22
N GLY A 63 19.62 -7.07 0.31
CA GLY A 63 19.42 -8.51 0.07
C GLY A 63 18.28 -8.85 -0.91
N GLN A 64 17.59 -7.85 -1.44
CA GLN A 64 16.38 -8.02 -2.27
C GLN A 64 16.64 -7.83 -3.78
N ASP A 65 17.83 -7.38 -4.16
CA ASP A 65 18.22 -7.17 -5.56
C ASP A 65 19.61 -7.79 -5.80
N MET A 66 19.83 -8.33 -7.00
CA MET A 66 21.05 -9.05 -7.37
C MET A 66 21.73 -8.31 -8.52
N ASP A 67 23.04 -8.06 -8.42
CA ASP A 67 23.80 -7.57 -9.56
C ASP A 67 23.94 -8.65 -10.66
N SER A 68 24.44 -8.25 -11.84
CA SER A 68 24.71 -9.16 -12.95
C SER A 68 25.76 -10.25 -12.62
N HIS A 69 26.39 -10.19 -11.45
CA HIS A 69 27.36 -11.16 -10.94
C HIS A 69 26.81 -11.98 -9.76
N GLY A 70 25.52 -11.85 -9.42
CA GLY A 70 24.86 -12.59 -8.34
C GLY A 70 25.14 -12.06 -6.92
N ASN A 71 25.63 -10.83 -6.76
CA ASN A 71 25.82 -10.21 -5.46
C ASN A 71 24.58 -9.42 -5.03
N TYR A 72 24.21 -9.55 -3.76
CA TYR A 72 23.15 -8.75 -3.16
C TYR A 72 23.47 -7.26 -3.16
N ARG A 73 22.51 -6.45 -3.58
CA ARG A 73 22.57 -4.99 -3.58
C ARG A 73 21.50 -4.40 -2.67
N TYR A 74 21.71 -3.15 -2.30
CA TYR A 74 20.69 -2.31 -1.73
C TYR A 74 19.88 -1.67 -2.86
N THR A 75 18.56 -1.72 -2.74
CA THR A 75 17.64 -1.13 -3.70
C THR A 75 16.59 -0.26 -3.01
N ASP A 76 16.08 0.72 -3.73
CA ASP A 76 15.01 1.59 -3.28
C ASP A 76 13.72 1.21 -4.00
N LYS A 77 12.71 0.72 -3.27
CA LYS A 77 11.42 0.30 -3.85
C LYS A 77 10.25 0.94 -3.12
N ASP A 78 9.20 1.29 -3.85
CA ASP A 78 7.93 1.71 -3.24
C ASP A 78 7.29 0.46 -2.62
N LEU A 79 7.06 0.43 -1.30
CA LEU A 79 6.45 -0.71 -0.59
C LEU A 79 4.92 -0.64 -0.61
N VAL A 80 4.39 0.57 -0.57
CA VAL A 80 2.97 0.88 -0.70
C VAL A 80 2.86 2.10 -1.60
N LYS A 81 1.97 2.06 -2.58
CA LYS A 81 1.69 3.22 -3.43
C LYS A 81 0.32 3.08 -4.04
N TYR A 82 -0.63 3.91 -3.62
CA TYR A 82 -1.98 3.86 -4.18
C TYR A 82 -2.68 5.20 -4.09
N VAL A 83 -3.66 5.39 -4.97
CA VAL A 83 -4.69 6.42 -4.87
C VAL A 83 -5.96 5.72 -4.42
N ASP A 84 -6.63 6.29 -3.43
CA ASP A 84 -7.96 5.84 -3.00
C ASP A 84 -8.99 6.91 -3.33
N VAL A 85 -10.07 6.49 -3.98
CA VAL A 85 -11.20 7.35 -4.29
C VAL A 85 -12.44 6.69 -3.72
N GLY A 86 -13.14 7.43 -2.86
CA GLY A 86 -14.25 6.87 -2.11
C GLY A 86 -15.37 7.87 -1.90
N MET A 87 -16.53 7.34 -1.53
CA MET A 87 -17.63 8.14 -1.03
C MET A 87 -18.40 7.37 0.05
N THR A 88 -18.71 8.07 1.13
CA THR A 88 -19.62 7.59 2.17
C THR A 88 -20.92 8.38 2.09
N TYR A 89 -22.07 7.70 2.11
CA TYR A 89 -23.38 8.33 2.24
C TYR A 89 -23.99 8.02 3.60
N TYR A 90 -24.25 9.06 4.37
CA TYR A 90 -24.89 8.99 5.68
C TYR A 90 -26.41 9.19 5.53
N PHE A 91 -27.18 8.12 5.72
CA PHE A 91 -28.65 8.21 5.76
C PHE A 91 -29.11 8.92 7.04
N ASN A 92 -28.48 8.58 8.16
CA ASN A 92 -28.68 9.18 9.47
C ASN A 92 -27.47 8.86 10.37
N LYS A 93 -27.51 9.23 11.66
CA LYS A 93 -26.42 8.97 12.62
C LYS A 93 -26.16 7.48 12.88
N ASN A 94 -27.10 6.61 12.50
CA ASN A 94 -27.12 5.19 12.81
C ASN A 94 -26.91 4.30 11.58
N MET A 95 -26.91 4.87 10.36
CA MET A 95 -26.83 4.10 9.12
C MET A 95 -26.07 4.86 8.02
N SER A 96 -25.08 4.20 7.44
CA SER A 96 -24.29 4.71 6.32
C SER A 96 -23.94 3.60 5.32
N THR A 97 -23.71 3.97 4.07
CA THR A 97 -23.09 3.08 3.08
C THR A 97 -21.85 3.75 2.52
N TYR A 98 -20.88 2.97 2.06
CA TYR A 98 -19.67 3.49 1.44
C TYR A 98 -19.27 2.65 0.24
N VAL A 99 -18.58 3.30 -0.69
CA VAL A 99 -17.81 2.65 -1.74
C VAL A 99 -16.43 3.30 -1.77
N ASP A 100 -15.39 2.48 -1.78
CA ASP A 100 -14.00 2.89 -1.86
C ASP A 100 -13.32 2.11 -2.99
N TYR A 101 -12.48 2.80 -3.75
CA TYR A 101 -11.71 2.21 -4.83
C TYR A 101 -10.24 2.54 -4.64
N LYS A 102 -9.49 1.52 -4.25
CA LYS A 102 -8.04 1.54 -4.14
C LYS A 102 -7.43 1.20 -5.49
N ILE A 103 -6.87 2.21 -6.13
CA ILE A 103 -6.09 2.11 -7.37
C ILE A 103 -4.63 1.96 -6.98
N ASN A 104 -4.10 0.76 -7.15
CA ASN A 104 -2.74 0.42 -6.81
C ASN A 104 -1.81 0.94 -7.91
N LEU A 105 -0.74 1.64 -7.51
CA LEU A 105 0.21 2.29 -8.41
C LEU A 105 1.60 1.65 -8.32
N LEU A 106 1.69 0.50 -7.66
CA LEU A 106 2.87 -0.35 -7.70
C LEU A 106 3.02 -0.95 -9.10
N ASP A 107 4.26 -1.12 -9.55
CA ASP A 107 4.56 -1.63 -10.89
C ASP A 107 4.40 -3.15 -10.91
N GLU A 108 3.32 -3.65 -11.50
CA GLU A 108 3.02 -5.10 -11.55
C GLU A 108 4.11 -5.89 -12.31
N ASP A 109 4.79 -5.27 -13.26
CA ASP A 109 5.85 -5.90 -14.05
C ASP A 109 7.21 -5.98 -13.30
N ASP A 110 7.30 -5.44 -12.08
CA ASP A 110 8.51 -5.49 -11.27
C ASP A 110 8.52 -6.75 -10.40
N ASP A 111 9.42 -7.67 -10.76
CA ASP A 111 9.71 -8.93 -10.06
C ASP A 111 9.83 -8.77 -8.53
N PHE A 112 10.24 -7.60 -8.03
CA PHE A 112 10.31 -7.33 -6.60
C PHE A 112 8.98 -7.59 -5.88
N TYR A 113 7.86 -7.16 -6.45
CA TYR A 113 6.54 -7.28 -5.80
C TYR A 113 6.03 -8.71 -5.81
N ALA A 114 6.12 -9.36 -6.98
CA ALA A 114 5.77 -10.77 -7.13
C ALA A 114 6.63 -11.65 -6.21
N ASN A 115 7.93 -11.40 -6.12
CA ASN A 115 8.85 -12.20 -5.31
C ASN A 115 8.65 -11.99 -3.79
N ASN A 116 8.09 -10.86 -3.39
CA ASN A 116 7.82 -10.55 -1.98
C ASN A 116 6.34 -10.76 -1.59
N GLY A 117 5.48 -11.27 -2.48
CA GLY A 117 4.06 -11.46 -2.19
C GLY A 117 3.30 -10.15 -1.95
N ILE A 118 3.77 -9.03 -2.50
CA ILE A 118 3.13 -7.73 -2.37
C ILE A 118 2.06 -7.61 -3.46
N ALA A 119 0.80 -7.51 -3.07
CA ALA A 119 -0.30 -7.36 -4.02
C ALA A 119 -0.22 -6.00 -4.76
N THR A 120 -0.15 -6.07 -6.08
CA THR A 120 -0.17 -4.93 -7.01
C THR A 120 -1.55 -4.67 -7.60
N ASP A 121 -2.53 -5.55 -7.31
CA ASP A 121 -3.90 -5.41 -7.81
C ASP A 121 -4.66 -4.24 -7.18
N ASP A 122 -5.61 -3.75 -7.96
CA ASP A 122 -6.65 -2.82 -7.54
C ASP A 122 -7.73 -3.50 -6.66
N ILE A 123 -8.34 -2.75 -5.75
CA ILE A 123 -9.37 -3.28 -4.83
C ILE A 123 -10.56 -2.33 -4.77
N VAL A 124 -11.78 -2.88 -4.93
CA VAL A 124 -13.04 -2.17 -4.69
C VAL A 124 -13.67 -2.69 -3.40
N GLY A 125 -13.98 -1.77 -2.48
CA GLY A 125 -14.74 -2.04 -1.26
C GLY A 125 -16.13 -1.41 -1.35
N VAL A 126 -17.17 -2.16 -0.98
CA VAL A 126 -18.53 -1.65 -0.80
C VAL A 126 -19.07 -2.15 0.52
N GLY A 127 -19.81 -1.31 1.23
CA GLY A 127 -20.31 -1.68 2.55
C GLY A 127 -21.53 -0.91 2.99
N LEU A 128 -22.27 -1.51 3.91
CA LEU A 128 -23.36 -0.90 4.65
C LEU A 128 -23.06 -1.09 6.14
N VAL A 129 -23.13 0.01 6.88
CA VAL A 129 -22.82 0.05 8.31
C VAL A 129 -24.07 0.51 9.05
N TYR A 130 -24.42 -0.24 10.09
CA TYR A 130 -25.46 0.12 11.04
C TYR A 130 -24.85 0.18 12.44
N GLN A 131 -25.11 1.26 13.18
CA GLN A 131 -24.54 1.51 14.50
C GLN A 131 -25.61 2.01 15.48
N PHE A 132 -25.48 1.62 16.76
CA PHE A 132 -26.41 1.96 17.85
C PHE A 132 -25.78 2.92 18.87
#